data_AF-K9X3B7-F1
#
_entry.id   AF-K9X3B7-F1
#
_cell.length_a   1.000
_cell.length_b   1.000
_cell.length_c   1.000
_cell.angle_alpha   90.00
_cell.angle_beta   90.00
_cell.angle_gamma   90.00
#
_symmetry.space_group_name_H-M   'P 1'
#
loop_
_entity.id
_entity.type
_entity.pdbx_description
1 polymer ?
#
loop_
_entity_poly.entity_id
_entity_poly.type
_entity_poly.pdbx_seq_one_letter_code
_entity_poly.pdbx_strand_id
1 'polypeptide(L)'
;MLTDTIADILDNSSLTVEEKEEKVTEQLVSYPDRGVGECLQLIRETNEINTATYLSNYLALFPKIQHEKAQLVEYIFNHKPDIREATTSLIKHLPDDVVEKLINHYLQDTSDPDLYNVIYELAQFFPEKFHKISSQIEDDLIQESILPGSPDIMVNDLVAKYLEEQDSECLQKLAYIRTDKALDALIELIPLVPEEELVKIYAYIENSGVFPDTRLAAVEFENYRGFVVSRNESPHHMGGSFPYPVPKCPVTDKPATRILTLDVSQLNLGLKSGYNPSFFWYDSGYSPSYIYVQFTEHGLKGLMTPMTDGQVGTDLIPGELALRLE
;
A
#
# COMPACT_ATOMS: atom_id res chain seq x y z
N MET A 1 10.13 17.20 28.74
CA MET A 1 9.81 18.36 27.89
C MET A 1 9.58 18.01 26.42
N LEU A 2 10.19 16.95 25.84
CA LEU A 2 9.89 16.46 24.47
C LEU A 2 8.72 15.46 24.42
N THR A 3 8.74 14.48 25.33
CA THR A 3 7.65 13.52 25.56
C THR A 3 6.34 14.25 25.82
N ASP A 4 6.40 15.31 26.62
CA ASP A 4 5.23 16.07 27.03
C ASP A 4 4.52 16.72 25.82
N THR A 5 5.23 17.27 24.82
CA THR A 5 4.58 17.96 23.69
C THR A 5 3.99 17.02 22.65
N ILE A 6 4.66 15.90 22.32
CA ILE A 6 4.08 14.92 21.39
C ILE A 6 2.92 14.17 22.07
N ALA A 7 3.07 13.79 23.35
CA ALA A 7 1.97 13.22 24.13
C ALA A 7 0.79 14.20 24.22
N ASP A 8 1.04 15.49 24.46
CA ASP A 8 -0.01 16.52 24.49
C ASP A 8 -0.78 16.60 23.16
N ILE A 9 -0.11 16.46 22.00
CA ILE A 9 -0.79 16.42 20.70
C ILE A 9 -1.64 15.15 20.58
N LEU A 10 -1.09 14.00 20.95
CA LEU A 10 -1.75 12.70 20.81
C LEU A 10 -2.92 12.52 21.78
N ASP A 11 -2.83 13.07 22.99
CA ASP A 11 -3.88 13.05 24.01
C ASP A 11 -4.97 14.10 23.78
N ASN A 12 -4.73 15.04 22.86
CA ASN A 12 -5.71 16.08 22.56
C ASN A 12 -6.93 15.51 21.84
N SER A 13 -8.03 15.33 22.59
CA SER A 13 -9.30 14.81 22.08
C SER A 13 -10.05 15.77 21.15
N SER A 14 -9.62 17.03 21.05
CA SER A 14 -10.19 17.99 20.09
C SER A 14 -9.60 17.87 18.69
N LEU A 15 -8.51 17.12 18.52
CA LEU A 15 -7.88 16.89 17.22
C LEU A 15 -8.37 15.59 16.59
N THR A 16 -8.59 15.60 15.28
CA THR A 16 -8.80 14.38 14.51
C THR A 16 -7.52 13.55 14.40
N VAL A 17 -7.63 12.32 13.92
CA VAL A 17 -6.45 11.45 13.68
C VAL A 17 -5.51 12.13 12.68
N GLU A 18 -6.05 12.68 11.60
CA GLU A 18 -5.28 13.36 10.55
C GLU A 18 -4.57 14.61 11.08
N GLU A 19 -5.26 15.42 11.91
CA GLU A 19 -4.64 16.61 12.53
C GLU A 19 -3.53 16.24 13.52
N LYS A 20 -3.63 15.09 14.18
CA LYS A 20 -2.55 14.58 15.05
C LYS A 20 -1.35 14.14 14.23
N GLU A 21 -1.57 13.38 13.16
CA GLU A 21 -0.48 12.97 12.25
C GLU A 21 0.27 14.17 11.67
N GLU A 22 -0.46 15.17 11.19
CA GLU A 22 0.12 16.40 10.62
C GLU A 22 0.98 17.13 11.65
N LYS A 23 0.44 17.43 12.84
CA LYS A 23 1.17 18.17 13.87
C LYS A 23 2.37 17.43 14.43
N VAL A 24 2.26 16.11 14.64
CA VAL A 24 3.39 15.29 15.07
C VAL A 24 4.47 15.26 14.00
N THR A 25 4.09 15.12 12.73
CA THR A 25 5.02 15.15 11.59
C THR A 25 5.73 16.50 11.48
N GLU A 26 4.99 17.61 11.51
CA GLU A 26 5.55 18.97 11.46
C GLU A 26 6.57 19.20 12.58
N GLN A 27 6.24 18.75 13.79
CA GLN A 27 7.14 18.84 14.92
C GLN A 27 8.40 18.00 14.68
N LEU A 28 8.28 16.72 14.31
CA LEU A 28 9.41 15.81 14.12
C LEU A 28 10.34 16.24 12.98
N VAL A 29 9.79 16.73 11.87
CA VAL A 29 10.59 17.18 10.72
C VAL A 29 11.52 18.36 11.08
N SER A 30 11.17 19.16 12.09
CA SER A 30 11.99 20.29 12.54
C SER A 30 13.27 19.88 13.30
N TYR A 31 13.39 18.61 13.72
CA TYR A 31 14.55 18.10 14.45
C TYR A 31 15.70 17.67 13.52
N PRO A 32 16.94 17.56 14.05
CA PRO A 32 18.02 16.85 13.35
C PRO A 32 17.54 15.48 12.87
N ASP A 33 18.10 14.97 11.77
CA ASP A 33 17.71 13.70 11.13
C ASP A 33 16.20 13.53 10.79
N ARG A 34 15.42 14.62 10.88
CA ARG A 34 13.96 14.64 10.78
C ARG A 34 13.27 13.88 11.91
N GLY A 35 13.85 13.87 13.11
CA GLY A 35 13.19 13.36 14.32
C GLY A 35 13.21 11.83 14.45
N VAL A 36 14.04 11.14 13.67
CA VAL A 36 14.23 9.68 13.77
C VAL A 36 14.78 9.32 15.14
N GLY A 37 15.82 10.01 15.61
CA GLY A 37 16.41 9.77 16.93
C GLY A 37 15.38 9.94 18.06
N GLU A 38 14.59 11.00 17.99
CA GLU A 38 13.53 11.33 18.93
C GLU A 38 12.42 10.27 18.93
N CYS A 39 11.96 9.82 17.75
CA CYS A 39 10.98 8.74 17.65
C CYS A 39 11.48 7.45 18.30
N LEU A 40 12.71 7.03 17.99
CA LEU A 40 13.29 5.80 18.56
C LEU A 40 13.36 5.87 20.09
N GLN A 41 13.72 7.03 20.64
CA GLN A 41 13.77 7.23 22.08
C GLN A 41 12.37 7.18 22.71
N LEU A 42 11.42 7.93 22.15
CA LEU A 42 10.06 8.02 22.69
C LEU A 42 9.34 6.67 22.67
N ILE A 43 9.50 5.88 21.61
CA ILE A 43 8.92 4.52 21.56
C ILE A 43 9.53 3.62 22.64
N ARG A 44 10.84 3.76 22.92
CA ARG A 44 11.50 3.01 24.01
C ARG A 44 11.04 3.44 25.40
N GLU A 45 10.60 4.68 25.56
CA GLU A 45 10.15 5.20 26.85
C GLU A 45 8.65 4.96 27.10
N THR A 46 7.80 5.07 26.07
CA THR A 46 6.34 4.95 26.20
C THR A 46 5.86 3.52 26.38
N ASN A 47 4.77 3.32 27.13
CA ASN A 47 4.02 2.06 27.17
C ASN A 47 2.62 2.23 26.55
N GLU A 48 2.38 3.35 25.87
CA GLU A 48 1.10 3.63 25.24
C GLU A 48 1.13 3.20 23.78
N ILE A 49 0.22 2.28 23.42
CA ILE A 49 0.14 1.73 22.07
C ILE A 49 -0.07 2.82 21.01
N ASN A 50 -0.95 3.79 21.27
CA ASN A 50 -1.24 4.86 20.30
C ASN A 50 0.02 5.67 19.99
N THR A 51 0.74 6.11 21.03
CA THR A 51 2.00 6.85 20.90
C THR A 51 3.04 6.04 20.13
N ALA A 52 3.19 4.76 20.46
CA ALA A 52 4.10 3.88 19.73
C ALA A 52 3.69 3.72 18.26
N THR A 53 2.41 3.53 17.96
CA THR A 53 1.88 3.34 16.60
C THR A 53 2.11 4.56 15.71
N TYR A 54 1.80 5.78 16.19
CA TYR A 54 2.05 7.01 15.43
C TYR A 54 3.53 7.16 15.08
N LEU A 55 4.41 6.96 16.06
CA LEU A 55 5.85 7.12 15.86
C LEU A 55 6.42 6.01 14.96
N SER A 56 5.94 4.77 15.07
CA SER A 56 6.30 3.69 14.15
C SER A 56 5.85 3.95 12.73
N ASN A 57 4.62 4.44 12.53
CA ASN A 57 4.11 4.83 11.21
C ASN A 57 4.96 5.93 10.59
N TYR A 58 5.36 6.92 11.38
CA TYR A 58 6.31 7.95 10.94
C TYR A 58 7.66 7.34 10.54
N LEU A 59 8.25 6.48 11.38
CA LEU A 59 9.51 5.80 11.06
C LEU A 59 9.40 4.95 9.79
N ALA A 60 8.24 4.31 9.52
CA ALA A 60 7.99 3.51 8.33
C ALA A 60 8.21 4.32 7.02
N LEU A 61 8.07 5.64 7.05
CA LEU A 61 8.29 6.53 5.90
C LEU A 61 9.77 6.62 5.47
N PHE A 62 10.72 6.22 6.32
CA PHE A 62 12.16 6.37 6.07
C PHE A 62 12.82 5.05 5.63
N PRO A 63 13.09 4.81 4.33
CA PRO A 63 13.61 3.52 3.88
C PRO A 63 15.07 3.25 4.27
N LYS A 64 15.85 4.27 4.65
CA LYS A 64 17.31 4.18 4.89
C LYS A 64 17.71 3.84 6.33
N ILE A 65 16.75 3.67 7.23
CA ILE A 65 16.99 3.39 8.67
C ILE A 65 16.59 1.96 9.05
N GLN A 66 16.88 0.99 8.16
CA GLN A 66 16.45 -0.40 8.33
C GLN A 66 17.03 -1.05 9.60
N HIS A 67 18.29 -0.71 9.92
CA HIS A 67 18.97 -1.26 11.09
C HIS A 67 18.29 -0.79 12.39
N GLU A 68 17.97 0.49 12.47
CA GLU A 68 17.30 1.10 13.61
C GLU A 68 15.87 0.55 13.79
N LYS A 69 15.14 0.38 12.68
CA LYS A 69 13.81 -0.27 12.68
C LYS A 69 13.89 -1.70 13.21
N ALA A 70 14.85 -2.49 12.73
CA ALA A 70 15.05 -3.87 13.18
C ALA A 70 15.34 -3.93 14.69
N GLN A 71 16.27 -3.10 15.18
CA GLN A 71 16.59 -3.02 16.60
C GLN A 71 15.39 -2.58 17.44
N LEU A 72 14.58 -1.65 16.95
CA LEU A 72 13.38 -1.19 17.64
C LEU A 72 12.34 -2.32 17.76
N VAL A 73 12.08 -3.04 16.67
CA VAL A 73 11.14 -4.17 16.68
C VAL A 73 11.63 -5.25 17.65
N GLU A 74 12.89 -5.66 17.59
CA GLU A 74 13.46 -6.62 18.55
C GLU A 74 13.33 -6.12 20.00
N TYR A 75 13.57 -4.82 20.24
CA TYR A 75 13.41 -4.24 21.58
C TYR A 75 11.96 -4.32 22.08
N ILE A 76 10.98 -3.91 21.25
CA ILE A 76 9.56 -3.94 21.61
C ILE A 76 9.11 -5.37 21.91
N PHE A 77 9.45 -6.33 21.04
CA PHE A 77 9.06 -7.73 21.22
C PHE A 77 9.57 -8.34 22.53
N ASN A 78 10.80 -8.01 22.93
CA ASN A 78 11.44 -8.55 24.11
C ASN A 78 11.10 -7.82 25.42
N HIS A 79 10.75 -6.53 25.36
CA HIS A 79 10.65 -5.70 26.55
C HIS A 79 9.30 -5.01 26.75
N LYS A 80 8.46 -4.95 25.72
CA LYS A 80 7.21 -4.20 25.73
C LYS A 80 6.07 -4.97 25.04
N PRO A 81 5.59 -6.07 25.64
CA PRO A 81 4.55 -6.90 25.04
C PRO A 81 3.27 -6.11 24.70
N ASP A 82 2.86 -5.20 25.59
CA ASP A 82 1.61 -4.43 25.46
C ASP A 82 1.56 -3.45 24.26
N ILE A 83 2.68 -3.23 23.57
CA ILE A 83 2.73 -2.35 22.39
C ILE A 83 3.32 -3.05 21.15
N ARG A 84 3.36 -4.39 21.12
CA ARG A 84 3.88 -5.16 19.96
C ARG A 84 3.17 -4.81 18.66
N GLU A 85 1.88 -4.54 18.71
CA GLU A 85 1.09 -4.13 17.55
C GLU A 85 1.64 -2.87 16.86
N ALA A 86 2.30 -1.96 17.59
CA ALA A 86 2.91 -0.78 16.99
C ALA A 86 4.06 -1.09 16.03
N THR A 87 4.57 -2.33 16.00
CA THR A 87 5.64 -2.75 15.08
C THR A 87 5.15 -3.08 13.67
N THR A 88 3.84 -3.25 13.50
CA THR A 88 3.16 -3.68 12.26
C THR A 88 3.66 -2.92 11.03
N SER A 89 3.69 -1.58 11.07
CA SER A 89 4.13 -0.76 9.93
C SER A 89 5.63 -0.84 9.60
N LEU A 90 6.44 -1.39 10.50
CA LEU A 90 7.89 -1.56 10.35
C LEU A 90 8.27 -2.89 9.70
N ILE A 91 7.36 -3.88 9.67
CA ILE A 91 7.64 -5.27 9.28
C ILE A 91 8.26 -5.38 7.89
N LYS A 92 7.73 -4.64 6.91
CA LYS A 92 8.23 -4.62 5.51
C LYS A 92 9.69 -4.20 5.34
N HIS A 93 10.34 -3.74 6.41
CA HIS A 93 11.72 -3.27 6.41
C HIS A 93 12.66 -4.15 7.23
N LEU A 94 12.16 -5.26 7.80
CA LEU A 94 12.94 -6.12 8.67
C LEU A 94 13.85 -7.04 7.86
N PRO A 95 15.07 -7.32 8.36
CA PRO A 95 15.92 -8.34 7.77
C PRO A 95 15.38 -9.75 8.08
N ASP A 96 15.70 -10.70 7.19
CA ASP A 96 15.26 -12.11 7.25
C ASP A 96 15.46 -12.76 8.63
N ASP A 97 16.57 -12.48 9.31
CA ASP A 97 16.88 -13.10 10.59
C ASP A 97 15.95 -12.62 11.72
N VAL A 98 15.48 -11.37 11.65
CA VAL A 98 14.47 -10.84 12.59
C VAL A 98 13.10 -11.41 12.25
N VAL A 99 12.73 -11.46 10.97
CA VAL A 99 11.47 -12.07 10.49
C VAL A 99 11.34 -13.51 10.98
N GLU A 100 12.39 -14.32 10.84
CA GLU A 100 12.38 -15.72 11.30
C GLU A 100 12.22 -15.84 12.81
N LYS A 101 12.81 -14.94 13.61
CA LYS A 101 12.59 -14.92 15.07
C LYS A 101 11.14 -14.61 15.43
N LEU A 102 10.52 -13.65 14.74
CA LEU A 102 9.12 -13.26 14.98
C LEU A 102 8.15 -14.40 14.62
N ILE A 103 8.36 -15.05 13.49
CA ILE A 103 7.57 -16.23 13.09
C ILE A 103 7.70 -17.35 14.12
N ASN A 104 8.93 -17.64 14.56
CA ASN A 104 9.15 -18.66 15.60
C ASN A 104 8.50 -18.29 16.94
N HIS A 105 8.43 -17.00 17.28
CA HIS A 105 7.75 -16.52 18.49
C HIS A 105 6.24 -16.79 18.41
N TYR A 106 5.61 -16.48 17.29
CA TYR A 106 4.19 -16.79 17.08
C TYR A 106 3.89 -18.29 17.12
N LEU A 107 4.74 -19.12 16.50
CA LEU A 107 4.55 -20.58 16.55
C LEU A 107 4.64 -21.17 17.97
N GLN A 108 5.25 -20.45 18.91
CA GLN A 108 5.29 -20.86 20.32
C GLN A 108 4.02 -20.47 21.09
N ASP A 109 3.29 -19.45 20.64
CA ASP A 109 2.02 -19.00 21.23
C ASP A 109 1.09 -18.44 20.15
N THR A 110 0.39 -19.35 19.46
CA THR A 110 -0.55 -19.02 18.39
C THR A 110 -1.85 -18.40 18.89
N SER A 111 -2.03 -18.32 20.22
CA SER A 111 -3.24 -17.81 20.85
C SER A 111 -3.15 -16.35 21.29
N ASP A 112 -1.97 -15.72 21.15
CA ASP A 112 -1.75 -14.33 21.50
C ASP A 112 -2.42 -13.39 20.48
N PRO A 113 -3.54 -12.71 20.85
CA PRO A 113 -4.25 -11.83 19.93
C PRO A 113 -3.41 -10.60 19.54
N ASP A 114 -2.46 -10.18 20.37
CA ASP A 114 -1.61 -9.02 20.10
C ASP A 114 -0.57 -9.32 19.01
N LEU A 115 -0.33 -10.59 18.71
CA LEU A 115 0.54 -11.05 17.62
C LEU A 115 -0.19 -11.17 16.28
N TYR A 116 -1.52 -11.14 16.27
CA TYR A 116 -2.30 -11.37 15.05
C TYR A 116 -1.93 -10.37 13.94
N ASN A 117 -1.98 -9.07 14.24
CA ASN A 117 -1.69 -8.01 13.25
C ASN A 117 -0.24 -8.09 12.74
N VAL A 118 0.70 -8.43 13.62
CA VAL A 118 2.11 -8.61 13.25
C VAL A 118 2.25 -9.80 12.30
N ILE A 119 1.60 -10.92 12.60
CA ILE A 119 1.75 -12.14 11.80
C ILE A 119 1.04 -12.03 10.46
N TYR A 120 -0.11 -11.36 10.43
CA TYR A 120 -0.79 -11.02 9.19
C TYR A 120 0.13 -10.20 8.25
N GLU A 121 0.77 -9.15 8.76
CA GLU A 121 1.73 -8.36 7.96
C GLU A 121 2.99 -9.16 7.57
N LEU A 122 3.51 -10.01 8.47
CA LEU A 122 4.63 -10.89 8.14
C LEU A 122 4.26 -11.84 6.99
N ALA A 123 3.05 -12.40 7.01
CA ALA A 123 2.52 -13.25 5.96
C ALA A 123 2.38 -12.50 4.63
N GLN A 124 1.91 -11.24 4.68
CA GLN A 124 1.74 -10.40 3.51
C GLN A 124 3.07 -10.01 2.84
N PHE A 125 4.10 -9.70 3.64
CA PHE A 125 5.40 -9.24 3.11
C PHE A 125 6.44 -10.35 2.89
N PHE A 126 6.31 -11.48 3.60
CA PHE A 126 7.25 -12.61 3.54
C PHE A 126 6.53 -13.96 3.40
N PRO A 127 5.59 -14.12 2.43
CA PRO A 127 4.75 -15.32 2.30
C PRO A 127 5.58 -16.60 2.17
N GLU A 128 6.75 -16.52 1.52
CA GLU A 128 7.64 -17.66 1.31
C GLU A 128 8.17 -18.29 2.60
N LYS A 129 8.29 -17.50 3.67
CA LYS A 129 8.70 -17.99 4.99
C LYS A 129 7.59 -18.83 5.64
N PHE A 130 6.34 -18.58 5.29
CA PHE A 130 5.17 -19.29 5.83
C PHE A 130 4.79 -20.53 5.04
N HIS A 131 5.16 -20.67 3.76
CA HIS A 131 4.79 -21.84 2.94
C HIS A 131 5.16 -23.19 3.57
N LYS A 132 6.26 -23.26 4.34
CA LYS A 132 6.72 -24.49 5.01
C LYS A 132 5.89 -24.85 6.25
N ILE A 133 5.20 -23.87 6.81
CA ILE A 133 4.43 -23.98 8.06
C ILE A 133 2.94 -23.71 7.84
N SER A 134 2.50 -23.59 6.59
CA SER A 134 1.11 -23.24 6.22
C SER A 134 0.10 -24.20 6.85
N SER A 135 0.43 -25.49 6.98
CA SER A 135 -0.44 -26.47 7.64
C SER A 135 -0.66 -26.25 9.14
N GLN A 136 0.11 -25.35 9.77
CA GLN A 136 0.01 -24.99 11.18
C GLN A 136 -0.79 -23.70 11.40
N ILE A 137 -1.19 -23.01 10.33
CA ILE A 137 -1.93 -21.76 10.37
C ILE A 137 -3.41 -22.10 10.18
N GLU A 138 -4.26 -21.78 11.15
CA GLU A 138 -5.70 -22.07 11.06
C GLU A 138 -6.52 -20.88 10.54
N ASP A 139 -5.97 -19.67 10.59
CA ASP A 139 -6.67 -18.45 10.22
C ASP A 139 -6.74 -18.24 8.69
N ASP A 140 -7.95 -18.07 8.17
CA ASP A 140 -8.20 -17.94 6.73
C ASP A 140 -7.55 -16.69 6.12
N LEU A 141 -7.51 -15.56 6.84
CA LEU A 141 -6.93 -14.32 6.34
C LEU A 141 -5.40 -14.43 6.24
N ILE A 142 -4.76 -15.08 7.21
CA ILE A 142 -3.33 -15.38 7.14
C ILE A 142 -3.06 -16.39 6.01
N GLN A 143 -3.90 -17.43 5.86
CA GLN A 143 -3.79 -18.41 4.76
C GLN A 143 -3.85 -17.76 3.38
N GLU A 144 -4.77 -16.81 3.17
CA GLU A 144 -4.84 -16.07 1.91
C GLU A 144 -3.60 -15.19 1.67
N SER A 145 -3.08 -14.59 2.74
CA SER A 145 -1.91 -13.70 2.67
C SER A 145 -0.62 -14.43 2.29
N ILE A 146 -0.54 -15.74 2.55
CA ILE A 146 0.62 -16.58 2.20
C ILE A 146 0.48 -17.27 0.83
N LEU A 147 -0.59 -17.00 0.06
CA LEU A 147 -0.72 -17.57 -1.29
C LEU A 147 0.34 -17.06 -2.28
N PRO A 148 0.73 -15.76 -2.30
CA PRO A 148 1.69 -15.25 -3.27
C PRO A 148 3.01 -16.03 -3.27
N GLY A 149 3.40 -16.55 -4.43
CA GLY A 149 4.61 -17.36 -4.59
C GLY A 149 4.51 -18.80 -4.09
N SER A 150 3.29 -19.28 -3.80
CA SER A 150 3.04 -20.66 -3.34
C SER A 150 3.63 -21.72 -4.28
N PRO A 151 4.01 -22.89 -3.72
CA PRO A 151 4.68 -23.93 -4.48
C PRO A 151 3.77 -24.55 -5.55
N ASP A 152 4.40 -25.02 -6.61
CA ASP A 152 3.82 -25.75 -7.73
C ASP A 152 2.83 -26.86 -7.39
N ILE A 153 3.00 -27.51 -6.23
CA ILE A 153 2.12 -28.57 -5.75
C ILE A 153 0.75 -28.01 -5.37
N MET A 154 0.71 -26.83 -4.74
CA MET A 154 -0.54 -26.18 -4.35
C MET A 154 -1.35 -25.73 -5.58
N VAL A 155 -0.67 -25.28 -6.64
CA VAL A 155 -1.32 -24.98 -7.92
C VAL A 155 -1.99 -26.24 -8.48
N ASN A 156 -1.27 -27.36 -8.51
CA ASN A 156 -1.82 -28.63 -9.00
C ASN A 156 -3.03 -29.08 -8.17
N ASP A 157 -2.95 -28.96 -6.85
CA ASP A 157 -4.03 -29.36 -5.93
C ASP A 157 -5.29 -28.49 -6.13
N LEU A 158 -5.13 -27.17 -6.32
CA LEU A 158 -6.25 -26.26 -6.61
C LEU A 158 -6.90 -26.56 -7.97
N VAL A 159 -6.10 -26.86 -9.00
CA VAL A 159 -6.61 -27.26 -10.32
C VAL A 159 -7.39 -28.57 -10.22
N ALA A 160 -6.83 -29.57 -9.55
CA ALA A 160 -7.49 -30.87 -9.35
C ALA A 160 -8.83 -30.70 -8.60
N LYS A 161 -8.84 -29.89 -7.52
CA LYS A 161 -10.05 -29.57 -6.76
C LYS A 161 -11.09 -28.87 -7.63
N TYR A 162 -10.70 -27.88 -8.43
CA TYR A 162 -11.63 -27.21 -9.35
C TYR A 162 -12.23 -28.18 -10.37
N LEU A 163 -11.44 -29.07 -10.96
CA LEU A 163 -11.93 -30.03 -11.95
C LEU A 163 -12.89 -31.07 -11.35
N GLU A 164 -12.72 -31.42 -10.07
CA GLU A 164 -13.59 -32.36 -9.36
C GLU A 164 -14.86 -31.70 -8.82
N GLU A 165 -14.74 -30.55 -8.18
CA GLU A 165 -15.80 -29.93 -7.38
C GLU A 165 -16.46 -28.72 -8.07
N GLN A 166 -15.85 -28.16 -9.12
CA GLN A 166 -16.24 -26.90 -9.76
C GLN A 166 -16.29 -25.71 -8.77
N ASP A 167 -15.41 -25.73 -7.77
CA ASP A 167 -15.34 -24.71 -6.73
C ASP A 167 -14.62 -23.43 -7.23
N SER A 168 -15.38 -22.37 -7.52
CA SER A 168 -14.86 -21.08 -8.01
C SER A 168 -13.85 -20.41 -7.07
N GLU A 169 -13.82 -20.76 -5.78
CA GLU A 169 -12.82 -20.27 -4.84
C GLU A 169 -11.41 -20.73 -5.23
N CYS A 170 -11.29 -21.90 -5.88
CA CYS A 170 -10.02 -22.40 -6.40
C CYS A 170 -9.45 -21.46 -7.48
N LEU A 171 -10.30 -20.92 -8.37
CA LEU A 171 -9.88 -19.96 -9.40
C LEU A 171 -9.35 -18.67 -8.77
N GLN A 172 -10.02 -18.19 -7.72
CA GLN A 172 -9.57 -17.01 -6.98
C GLN A 172 -8.21 -17.26 -6.30
N LYS A 173 -8.05 -18.40 -5.62
CA LYS A 173 -6.79 -18.78 -4.97
C LYS A 173 -5.65 -18.90 -5.98
N LEU A 174 -5.88 -19.50 -7.15
CA LEU A 174 -4.89 -19.53 -8.24
C LEU A 174 -4.44 -18.12 -8.66
N ALA A 175 -5.35 -17.15 -8.73
CA ALA A 175 -5.01 -15.76 -9.05
C ALA A 175 -4.11 -15.11 -7.99
N TYR A 176 -4.33 -15.44 -6.71
CA TYR A 176 -3.55 -14.90 -5.60
C TYR A 176 -2.15 -15.50 -5.50
N ILE A 177 -1.93 -16.70 -6.05
CA ILE A 177 -0.60 -17.33 -6.07
C ILE A 177 0.40 -16.54 -6.92
N ARG A 178 -0.03 -15.89 -8.00
CA ARG A 178 0.81 -14.98 -8.82
C ARG A 178 2.15 -15.60 -9.30
N THR A 179 2.15 -16.89 -9.64
CA THR A 179 3.28 -17.56 -10.30
C THR A 179 2.94 -17.88 -11.76
N ASP A 180 3.96 -18.05 -12.61
CA ASP A 180 3.77 -18.41 -14.03
C ASP A 180 2.90 -19.66 -14.18
N LYS A 181 3.10 -20.66 -13.31
CA LYS A 181 2.32 -21.89 -13.33
C LYS A 181 0.86 -21.68 -12.95
N ALA A 182 0.57 -20.84 -11.95
CA ALA A 182 -0.79 -20.53 -11.57
C ALA A 182 -1.53 -19.74 -12.67
N LEU A 183 -0.81 -18.83 -13.34
CA LEU A 183 -1.32 -18.12 -14.51
C LEU A 183 -1.61 -19.08 -15.68
N ASP A 184 -0.67 -19.98 -16.01
CA ASP A 184 -0.88 -20.99 -17.05
C ASP A 184 -2.10 -21.86 -16.72
N ALA A 185 -2.25 -22.28 -15.47
CA ALA A 185 -3.41 -23.04 -15.01
C ALA A 185 -4.73 -22.26 -15.19
N LEU A 186 -4.79 -20.97 -14.84
CA LEU A 186 -5.97 -20.13 -15.09
C LEU A 186 -6.32 -20.07 -16.58
N ILE A 187 -5.32 -19.90 -17.45
CA ILE A 187 -5.54 -19.86 -18.90
C ILE A 187 -6.06 -21.20 -19.43
N GLU A 188 -5.49 -22.32 -18.96
CA GLU A 188 -5.91 -23.67 -19.35
C GLU A 188 -7.34 -24.00 -18.88
N LEU A 189 -7.79 -23.40 -17.78
CA LEU A 189 -9.15 -23.60 -17.24
C LEU A 189 -10.22 -22.78 -17.96
N ILE A 190 -9.87 -21.73 -18.72
CA ILE A 190 -10.85 -20.88 -19.46
C ILE A 190 -11.90 -21.69 -20.23
N PRO A 191 -11.54 -22.71 -21.04
CA PRO A 191 -12.52 -23.46 -21.84
C PRO A 191 -13.49 -24.32 -21.00
N LEU A 192 -13.18 -24.51 -19.71
CA LEU A 192 -13.94 -25.34 -18.78
C LEU A 192 -14.84 -24.51 -17.84
N VAL A 193 -14.64 -23.19 -17.81
CA VAL A 193 -15.38 -22.27 -16.95
C VAL A 193 -16.73 -21.91 -17.61
N PRO A 194 -17.85 -21.88 -16.85
CA PRO A 194 -19.15 -21.43 -17.35
C PRO A 194 -19.11 -20.02 -17.94
N GLU A 195 -19.94 -19.74 -18.94
CA GLU A 195 -19.95 -18.46 -19.67
C GLU A 195 -20.17 -17.26 -18.72
N GLU A 196 -21.01 -17.45 -17.71
CA GLU A 196 -21.31 -16.47 -16.66
C GLU A 196 -20.11 -16.12 -15.76
N GLU A 197 -19.09 -16.97 -15.69
CA GLU A 197 -17.88 -16.78 -14.88
C GLU A 197 -16.66 -16.36 -15.70
N LEU A 198 -16.77 -16.30 -17.03
CA LEU A 198 -15.66 -15.89 -17.91
C LEU A 198 -15.12 -14.49 -17.58
N VAL A 199 -16.00 -13.56 -17.20
CA VAL A 199 -15.56 -12.21 -16.80
C VAL A 199 -14.69 -12.27 -15.53
N LYS A 200 -14.99 -13.17 -14.60
CA LYS A 200 -14.22 -13.33 -13.36
C LYS A 200 -12.85 -13.93 -13.63
N ILE A 201 -12.76 -14.97 -14.47
CA ILE A 201 -11.46 -15.59 -14.77
C ILE A 201 -10.54 -14.63 -15.53
N TYR A 202 -11.08 -13.79 -16.42
CA TYR A 202 -10.28 -12.73 -17.04
C TYR A 202 -9.77 -11.70 -16.03
N ALA A 203 -10.61 -11.26 -15.09
CA ALA A 203 -10.17 -10.39 -14.01
C ALA A 203 -9.10 -11.05 -13.11
N TYR A 204 -9.19 -12.37 -12.89
CA TYR A 204 -8.18 -13.13 -12.15
C TYR A 204 -6.84 -13.22 -12.90
N ILE A 205 -6.86 -13.38 -14.22
CA ILE A 205 -5.66 -13.36 -15.05
C ILE A 205 -5.02 -11.96 -15.02
N GLU A 206 -5.81 -10.90 -15.13
CA GLU A 206 -5.32 -9.51 -15.00
C GLU A 206 -4.70 -9.25 -13.62
N ASN A 207 -5.34 -9.72 -12.54
CA ASN A 207 -4.81 -9.62 -11.18
C ASN A 207 -3.53 -10.46 -10.94
N SER A 208 -3.26 -11.44 -11.81
CA SER A 208 -2.00 -12.19 -11.83
C SER A 208 -0.87 -11.41 -12.52
N GLY A 209 -1.17 -10.24 -13.07
CA GLY A 209 -0.19 -9.29 -13.59
C GLY A 209 -0.04 -9.29 -15.11
N VAL A 210 -0.93 -9.92 -15.86
CA VAL A 210 -0.90 -9.93 -17.33
C VAL A 210 -2.26 -9.71 -17.97
N PHE A 211 -2.29 -9.09 -19.16
CA PHE A 211 -3.51 -9.04 -19.95
C PHE A 211 -3.85 -10.43 -20.53
N PRO A 212 -5.11 -10.88 -20.46
CA PRO A 212 -5.50 -12.25 -20.83
C PRO A 212 -5.35 -12.55 -22.33
N ASP A 213 -5.45 -11.54 -23.18
CA ASP A 213 -5.39 -11.66 -24.64
C ASP A 213 -3.96 -11.62 -25.19
N THR A 214 -3.09 -10.82 -24.58
CA THR A 214 -1.72 -10.56 -25.09
C THR A 214 -0.62 -11.16 -24.23
N ARG A 215 -0.93 -11.55 -22.98
CA ARG A 215 0.04 -11.92 -21.92
C ARG A 215 1.09 -10.84 -21.63
N LEU A 216 0.87 -9.61 -22.10
CA LEU A 216 1.73 -8.47 -21.74
C LEU A 216 1.50 -8.12 -20.27
N ALA A 217 2.54 -7.59 -19.62
CA ALA A 217 2.43 -7.13 -18.24
C ALA A 217 1.28 -6.12 -18.09
N ALA A 218 0.36 -6.40 -17.17
CA ALA A 218 -0.70 -5.50 -16.75
C ALA A 218 -0.29 -4.63 -15.55
N VAL A 219 0.99 -4.70 -15.16
CA VAL A 219 1.57 -3.99 -14.01
C VAL A 219 2.84 -3.27 -14.44
N GLU A 220 3.02 -2.04 -13.96
CA GLU A 220 4.28 -1.30 -14.04
C GLU A 220 5.09 -1.60 -12.77
N PHE A 221 6.34 -2.04 -12.92
CA PHE A 221 7.16 -2.50 -11.79
C PHE A 221 7.91 -1.37 -11.08
N GLU A 222 8.02 -0.19 -11.72
CA GLU A 222 8.60 1.00 -11.09
C GLU A 222 7.60 1.64 -10.11
N ASN A 223 7.71 1.26 -8.84
CA ASN A 223 6.95 1.88 -7.75
C ASN A 223 7.76 3.01 -7.12
N TYR A 224 7.28 4.25 -7.27
CA TYR A 224 7.85 5.42 -6.59
C TYR A 224 7.22 5.58 -5.20
N ARG A 225 8.03 5.69 -4.15
CA ARG A 225 7.52 6.00 -2.80
C ARG A 225 7.70 7.47 -2.50
N GLY A 226 6.64 8.12 -2.06
CA GLY A 226 6.64 9.56 -1.81
C GLY A 226 6.52 9.93 -0.33
N PHE A 227 7.22 10.97 0.10
CA PHE A 227 6.94 11.65 1.37
C PHE A 227 6.73 13.14 1.15
N VAL A 228 5.90 13.75 2.00
CA VAL A 228 5.63 15.19 1.92
C VAL A 228 6.83 15.97 2.45
N VAL A 229 7.26 16.96 1.67
CA VAL A 229 8.36 17.88 1.99
C VAL A 229 7.96 19.31 1.68
N SER A 230 8.76 20.27 2.11
CA SER A 230 8.63 21.64 1.64
C SER A 230 8.86 21.75 0.12
N ARG A 231 8.18 22.69 -0.53
CA ARG A 231 8.18 22.85 -2.00
C ARG A 231 9.56 23.06 -2.63
N ASN A 232 10.52 23.58 -1.89
CA ASN A 232 11.90 23.77 -2.33
C ASN A 232 12.72 22.47 -2.34
N GLU A 233 12.23 21.39 -1.74
CA GLU A 233 12.93 20.11 -1.62
C GLU A 233 12.51 19.07 -2.65
N SER A 234 11.45 19.33 -3.41
CA SER A 234 10.97 18.42 -4.44
C SER A 234 10.55 19.14 -5.71
N PRO A 235 10.85 18.57 -6.89
CA PRO A 235 10.39 19.07 -8.18
C PRO A 235 8.92 18.74 -8.48
N HIS A 236 8.31 17.83 -7.71
CA HIS A 236 6.88 17.53 -7.80
C HIS A 236 6.08 18.58 -7.01
N HIS A 237 4.82 18.81 -7.39
CA HIS A 237 3.99 19.83 -6.75
C HIS A 237 2.69 19.25 -6.25
N MET A 238 2.32 19.55 -5.00
CA MET A 238 0.98 19.27 -4.51
C MET A 238 0.08 20.50 -4.66
N GLY A 239 -1.18 20.29 -5.03
CA GLY A 239 -2.17 21.36 -5.09
C GLY A 239 -1.91 22.46 -6.11
N GLY A 240 -2.44 23.64 -5.83
CA GLY A 240 -2.23 24.88 -6.59
C GLY A 240 -3.07 25.05 -7.85
N SER A 241 -3.05 26.27 -8.41
CA SER A 241 -3.81 26.63 -9.61
C SER A 241 -3.36 25.84 -10.84
N PHE A 242 -4.33 25.30 -11.57
CA PHE A 242 -4.11 24.67 -12.88
C PHE A 242 -4.73 25.54 -13.98
N PRO A 243 -3.93 26.05 -14.95
CA PRO A 243 -4.39 27.04 -15.91
C PRO A 243 -5.19 26.45 -17.09
N TYR A 244 -5.41 25.13 -17.09
CA TYR A 244 -6.12 24.42 -18.15
C TYR A 244 -7.45 23.87 -17.63
N PRO A 245 -8.37 23.44 -18.52
CA PRO A 245 -9.60 22.81 -18.11
C PRO A 245 -9.35 21.62 -17.18
N VAL A 246 -10.18 21.48 -16.15
CA VAL A 246 -10.12 20.38 -15.19
C VAL A 246 -11.32 19.46 -15.33
N PRO A 247 -11.19 18.17 -14.94
CA PRO A 247 -12.31 17.24 -14.90
C PRO A 247 -13.44 17.74 -13.98
N LYS A 248 -14.70 17.43 -14.31
CA LYS A 248 -15.87 17.62 -13.43
C LYS A 248 -16.42 16.28 -12.98
N CYS A 249 -16.98 16.26 -11.77
CA CYS A 249 -17.72 15.10 -11.29
C CYS A 249 -18.99 14.95 -12.15
N PRO A 250 -19.22 13.80 -12.80
CA PRO A 250 -20.39 13.61 -13.66
C PRO A 250 -21.71 13.60 -12.86
N VAL A 251 -21.66 13.42 -11.54
CA VAL A 251 -22.83 13.41 -10.66
C VAL A 251 -23.14 14.79 -10.10
N THR A 252 -22.12 15.50 -9.62
CA THR A 252 -22.32 16.77 -8.88
C THR A 252 -21.97 18.02 -9.69
N ASP A 253 -21.43 17.86 -10.90
CA ASP A 253 -20.90 18.91 -11.77
C ASP A 253 -19.79 19.77 -11.13
N LYS A 254 -19.33 19.41 -9.93
CA LYS A 254 -18.23 20.10 -9.24
C LYS A 254 -16.91 19.82 -9.95
N PRO A 255 -16.05 20.84 -10.16
CA PRO A 255 -14.71 20.61 -10.70
C PRO A 255 -13.86 19.78 -9.73
N ALA A 256 -12.97 18.96 -10.28
CA ALA A 256 -11.98 18.23 -9.52
C ALA A 256 -10.85 19.17 -9.06
N THR A 257 -10.32 18.91 -7.88
CA THR A 257 -9.17 19.61 -7.31
C THR A 257 -7.90 18.93 -7.81
N ARG A 258 -6.92 19.71 -8.28
CA ARG A 258 -5.59 19.16 -8.57
C ARG A 258 -4.91 18.80 -7.25
N ILE A 259 -4.50 17.54 -7.08
CA ILE A 259 -3.79 17.09 -5.88
C ILE A 259 -2.28 17.03 -6.12
N LEU A 260 -1.84 16.55 -7.28
CA LEU A 260 -0.43 16.27 -7.52
C LEU A 260 -0.06 16.59 -8.97
N THR A 261 1.11 17.17 -9.18
CA THR A 261 1.77 17.28 -10.48
C THR A 261 3.13 16.63 -10.36
N LEU A 262 3.40 15.59 -11.17
CA LEU A 262 4.70 14.94 -11.16
C LEU A 262 5.60 15.56 -12.22
N ASP A 263 6.84 15.90 -11.85
CA ASP A 263 7.88 16.24 -12.82
C ASP A 263 8.36 14.98 -13.54
N VAL A 264 8.00 14.81 -14.82
CA VAL A 264 8.39 13.62 -15.61
C VAL A 264 9.88 13.55 -15.86
N SER A 265 10.62 14.67 -15.79
CA SER A 265 12.08 14.65 -15.96
C SER A 265 12.79 13.88 -14.85
N GLN A 266 12.10 13.67 -13.73
CA GLN A 266 12.58 12.95 -12.55
C GLN A 266 11.98 11.55 -12.44
N LEU A 267 11.10 11.17 -13.37
CA LEU A 267 10.52 9.84 -13.46
C LEU A 267 11.21 9.07 -14.58
N ASN A 268 11.67 7.85 -14.28
CA ASN A 268 12.28 6.95 -15.26
C ASN A 268 11.24 6.22 -16.14
N LEU A 269 10.07 6.82 -16.37
CA LEU A 269 8.95 6.20 -17.06
C LEU A 269 9.06 6.23 -18.60
N GLY A 270 10.21 6.66 -19.15
CA GLY A 270 10.39 6.81 -20.60
C GLY A 270 9.42 7.79 -21.27
N LEU A 271 8.71 8.61 -20.48
CA LEU A 271 7.73 9.57 -20.95
C LEU A 271 8.44 10.72 -21.68
N LYS A 272 8.32 10.74 -23.01
CA LYS A 272 8.86 11.79 -23.87
C LYS A 272 7.95 13.01 -24.01
N SER A 273 6.76 12.98 -23.40
CA SER A 273 5.85 14.12 -23.44
C SER A 273 6.45 15.25 -22.63
N GLY A 274 6.67 16.42 -23.24
CA GLY A 274 7.13 17.63 -22.55
C GLY A 274 6.10 18.23 -21.58
N TYR A 275 5.26 17.41 -20.96
CA TYR A 275 4.18 17.78 -20.06
C TYR A 275 4.26 16.92 -18.79
N ASN A 276 4.16 17.59 -17.64
CA ASN A 276 4.07 16.97 -16.33
C ASN A 276 2.64 16.48 -16.06
N PRO A 277 2.40 15.18 -15.79
CA PRO A 277 1.07 14.67 -15.52
C PRO A 277 0.55 15.29 -14.22
N SER A 278 -0.72 15.66 -14.24
CA SER A 278 -1.45 16.21 -13.11
C SER A 278 -2.58 15.28 -12.72
N PHE A 279 -2.69 14.99 -11.44
CA PHE A 279 -3.70 14.13 -10.83
C PHE A 279 -4.74 14.99 -10.14
N PHE A 280 -6.00 14.59 -10.31
CA PHE A 280 -7.17 15.32 -9.84
C PHE A 280 -8.05 14.44 -8.97
N TRP A 281 -8.73 15.06 -8.01
CA TRP A 281 -9.60 14.40 -7.06
C TRP A 281 -10.96 15.07 -6.99
N TYR A 282 -12.00 14.25 -6.83
CA TYR A 282 -13.36 14.71 -6.65
C TYR A 282 -13.70 14.75 -5.17
N ASP A 283 -13.87 15.95 -4.62
CA ASP A 283 -14.22 16.17 -3.20
C ASP A 283 -15.71 15.90 -2.91
N SER A 284 -16.52 15.61 -3.94
CA SER A 284 -17.84 15.07 -3.72
C SER A 284 -17.68 13.61 -3.30
N GLY A 285 -18.07 13.22 -2.09
CA GLY A 285 -18.08 11.82 -1.60
C GLY A 285 -18.88 10.80 -2.43
N TYR A 286 -19.24 11.16 -3.66
CA TYR A 286 -19.69 10.29 -4.74
C TYR A 286 -18.49 10.01 -5.66
N SER A 287 -17.85 8.86 -5.48
CA SER A 287 -16.86 8.36 -6.45
C SER A 287 -17.57 8.04 -7.76
N PRO A 288 -17.19 8.64 -8.91
CA PRO A 288 -17.71 8.18 -10.19
C PRO A 288 -17.29 6.71 -10.38
N SER A 289 -18.23 5.87 -10.78
CA SER A 289 -18.03 4.41 -10.79
C SER A 289 -16.96 3.94 -11.79
N TYR A 290 -16.49 4.77 -12.72
CA TYR A 290 -15.45 4.42 -13.68
C TYR A 290 -14.87 5.64 -14.42
N ILE A 291 -13.53 5.69 -14.51
CA ILE A 291 -12.81 6.32 -15.63
C ILE A 291 -12.29 5.15 -16.46
N TYR A 292 -12.87 4.90 -17.63
CA TYR A 292 -12.45 3.80 -18.48
C TYR A 292 -11.25 4.24 -19.33
N VAL A 293 -10.16 3.49 -19.25
CA VAL A 293 -9.01 3.63 -20.16
C VAL A 293 -8.84 2.30 -20.87
N GLN A 294 -9.06 2.30 -22.19
CA GLN A 294 -8.86 1.14 -23.05
C GLN A 294 -7.60 1.31 -23.88
N PHE A 295 -6.74 0.31 -23.87
CA PHE A 295 -5.68 0.20 -24.85
C PHE A 295 -6.29 -0.34 -26.16
N THR A 296 -6.06 0.36 -27.26
CA THR A 296 -6.50 -0.04 -28.60
C THR A 296 -5.29 -0.08 -29.54
N GLU A 297 -5.43 -0.72 -30.70
CA GLU A 297 -4.39 -0.74 -31.74
C GLU A 297 -3.97 0.66 -32.23
N HIS A 298 -4.77 1.69 -31.93
CA HIS A 298 -4.51 3.09 -32.28
C HIS A 298 -4.08 3.95 -31.09
N GLY A 299 -3.81 3.33 -29.93
CA GLY A 299 -3.38 4.00 -28.70
C GLY A 299 -4.43 3.94 -27.58
N LEU A 300 -4.34 4.86 -26.64
CA LEU A 300 -5.21 4.94 -25.46
C LEU A 300 -6.54 5.59 -25.80
N LYS A 301 -7.64 4.87 -25.55
CA LYS A 301 -9.02 5.37 -25.61
C LYS A 301 -9.56 5.52 -24.20
N GLY A 302 -9.48 6.73 -23.66
CA GLY A 302 -10.10 7.09 -22.38
C GLY A 302 -11.52 7.63 -22.54
N LEU A 303 -12.41 7.34 -21.59
CA LEU A 303 -13.65 8.12 -21.43
C LEU A 303 -13.30 9.40 -20.67
N MET A 304 -13.12 10.51 -21.39
CA MET A 304 -12.94 11.81 -20.76
C MET A 304 -14.22 12.20 -20.01
N THR A 305 -14.11 12.51 -18.72
CA THR A 305 -15.19 13.14 -17.97
C THR A 305 -15.44 14.55 -18.52
N PRO A 306 -16.64 15.13 -18.33
CA PRO A 306 -16.90 16.52 -18.72
C PRO A 306 -15.84 17.45 -18.13
N MET A 307 -15.32 18.38 -18.93
CA MET A 307 -14.27 19.33 -18.52
C MET A 307 -14.88 20.71 -18.22
N THR A 308 -14.21 21.51 -17.40
CA THR A 308 -14.59 22.90 -17.13
C THR A 308 -13.40 23.82 -17.05
N ASP A 309 -13.60 25.10 -17.33
CA ASP A 309 -12.55 26.11 -17.22
C ASP A 309 -11.94 26.11 -15.81
N GLY A 310 -10.61 26.01 -15.77
CA GLY A 310 -9.83 25.84 -14.55
C GLY A 310 -9.72 27.13 -13.77
N GLN A 311 -10.60 27.34 -12.80
CA GLN A 311 -10.34 28.21 -11.66
C GLN A 311 -10.89 27.56 -10.39
N VAL A 312 -10.16 26.57 -9.89
CA VAL A 312 -10.35 26.06 -8.54
C VAL A 312 -8.98 26.05 -7.87
N GLY A 313 -8.65 27.16 -7.23
CA GLY A 313 -7.73 27.11 -6.10
C GLY A 313 -8.58 26.74 -4.90
N THR A 314 -8.46 25.51 -4.42
CA THR A 314 -8.98 25.14 -3.10
C THR A 314 -7.86 25.22 -2.08
N ASP A 315 -8.24 25.55 -0.85
CA ASP A 315 -7.36 25.60 0.33
C ASP A 315 -6.89 24.22 0.80
N LEU A 316 -7.20 23.15 0.04
CA LEU A 316 -7.06 21.77 0.50
C LEU A 316 -5.60 21.34 0.67
N ILE A 317 -4.67 21.93 -0.11
CA ILE A 317 -3.23 21.77 0.09
C ILE A 317 -2.54 23.09 -0.30
N PRO A 318 -2.04 23.88 0.67
CA PRO A 318 -1.23 25.06 0.37
C PRO A 318 -0.06 24.68 -0.52
N GLY A 319 0.17 25.46 -1.57
CA GLY A 319 1.26 25.24 -2.54
C GLY A 319 2.68 25.47 -1.97
N GLU A 320 2.86 25.23 -0.68
CA GLU A 320 4.14 25.22 0.05
C GLU A 320 4.65 23.80 0.32
N LEU A 321 3.82 22.78 0.11
CA LEU A 321 4.19 21.37 0.23
C LEU A 321 4.40 20.71 -1.15
N ALA A 322 5.26 19.70 -1.18
CA ALA A 322 5.60 18.92 -2.36
C ALA A 322 5.77 17.44 -2.00
N LEU A 323 5.70 16.56 -2.99
CA LEU A 323 5.90 15.14 -2.82
C LEU A 323 7.33 14.79 -3.25
N ARG A 324 8.22 14.36 -2.36
CA ARG A 324 9.53 13.84 -2.75
C ARG A 324 9.42 12.35 -3.00
N LEU A 325 9.66 11.93 -4.25
CA LEU A 325 9.70 10.53 -4.63
C LEU A 325 11.11 9.95 -4.40
N GLU A 326 11.17 8.70 -3.93
CA GLU A 326 12.35 7.83 -3.87
C GLU A 326 12.13 6.54 -4.67
#